data_AF-A0A453AB34-F1
#
_entry.id   AF-A0A453AB34-F1
#
_cell.length_a   1.000
_cell.length_b   1.000
_cell.length_c   1.000
_cell.angle_alpha   90.00
_cell.angle_beta   90.00
_cell.angle_gamma   90.00
#
_symmetry.space_group_name_H-M   'P 1'
#
loop_
_entity.id
_entity.type
_entity.pdbx_description
1 polymer ?
#
loop_
_entity_poly.entity_id
_entity_poly.type
_entity_poly.pdbx_seq_one_letter_code
_entity_poly.pdbx_strand_id
1 'polypeptide(L)'
;MKYLDRKASLVRTCFLLQEDLHYPRSQAQNLIFGCLNKFVEPILNCWPANKLRERALSNLMKHIHYEDETTKYVGICPITKALNMICCWVENPNSDAFKQHLPRFYDYLWLAEDGMKAQVYDGCHSWEIAFIIQAYCSTNLIGKFGPTIKKAHEFMKNSQVFCSP
;
A
#
# COMPACT_ATOMS: atom_id res chain seq x y z
N MET A 1 -16.62 -27.13 1.98
CA MET A 1 -16.93 -25.70 2.23
C MET A 1 -17.68 -25.41 3.54
N LYS A 2 -18.48 -26.34 4.11
CA LYS A 2 -19.17 -26.13 5.41
C LYS A 2 -18.31 -26.37 6.68
N TYR A 3 -17.12 -26.95 6.55
CA TYR A 3 -16.22 -27.25 7.68
C TYR A 3 -15.32 -26.08 8.10
N LEU A 4 -15.09 -25.11 7.21
CA LEU A 4 -14.35 -23.87 7.50
C LEU A 4 -15.21 -22.83 8.22
N ASP A 5 -16.53 -22.93 8.08
CA ASP A 5 -17.48 -21.93 8.59
C ASP A 5 -17.69 -22.00 10.11
N ARG A 6 -17.63 -23.20 10.71
CA ARG A 6 -17.83 -23.38 12.17
C ARG A 6 -16.62 -23.02 13.04
N LYS A 7 -15.39 -23.06 12.51
CA LYS A 7 -14.21 -22.55 13.24
C LYS A 7 -14.03 -21.04 13.05
N ALA A 8 -14.52 -20.47 11.95
CA ALA A 8 -14.39 -19.04 11.66
C ALA A 8 -15.15 -18.12 12.65
N SER A 9 -16.17 -18.60 13.37
CA SER A 9 -16.88 -17.76 14.34
C SER A 9 -16.08 -17.53 15.64
N LEU A 10 -15.10 -18.39 15.94
CA LEU A 10 -14.25 -18.31 17.14
C LEU A 10 -12.85 -17.72 16.86
N VAL A 11 -12.43 -17.66 15.59
CA VAL A 11 -11.11 -17.15 15.17
C VAL A 11 -11.08 -15.63 14.97
N ARG A 12 -12.23 -14.93 15.06
CA ARG A 12 -12.32 -13.47 14.82
C ARG A 12 -11.85 -12.59 15.99
N THR A 13 -11.57 -13.17 17.15
CA THR A 13 -10.84 -12.50 18.21
C THR A 13 -9.37 -12.76 17.93
N CYS A 14 -8.69 -11.77 17.33
CA CYS A 14 -7.25 -11.87 17.03
C CYS A 14 -6.51 -12.31 18.29
N PHE A 15 -5.97 -13.54 18.30
CA PHE A 15 -5.08 -14.04 19.33
C PHE A 15 -3.71 -13.41 19.07
N LEU A 16 -3.59 -12.12 19.35
CA LEU A 16 -2.31 -11.43 19.41
C LEU A 16 -1.66 -11.77 20.74
N LEU A 17 -0.37 -12.07 20.70
CA LEU A 17 0.42 -12.15 21.93
C LEU A 17 0.38 -10.78 22.61
N GLN A 18 0.29 -10.78 23.94
CA GLN A 18 0.21 -9.54 24.71
C GLN A 18 1.44 -8.66 24.50
N GLU A 19 2.59 -9.27 24.20
CA GLU A 19 3.86 -8.59 23.90
C GLU A 19 3.82 -7.81 22.58
N ASP A 20 3.04 -8.27 21.59
CA ASP A 20 2.88 -7.61 20.28
C ASP A 20 1.73 -6.58 20.27
N LEU A 21 0.96 -6.50 21.36
CA LEU A 21 -0.23 -5.65 21.45
C LEU A 21 0.13 -4.24 21.96
N HIS A 22 0.61 -3.39 21.06
CA HIS A 22 0.91 -2.00 21.40
C HIS A 22 -0.34 -1.15 21.72
N TYR A 23 -1.46 -1.42 21.03
CA TYR A 23 -2.70 -0.65 21.18
C TYR A 23 -3.87 -1.59 21.46
N PRO A 24 -4.24 -1.81 22.75
CA PRO A 24 -5.34 -2.69 23.11
C PRO A 24 -6.68 -2.10 22.62
N ARG A 25 -7.54 -2.97 22.10
CA ARG A 25 -8.87 -2.57 21.62
C ARG A 25 -9.74 -2.09 22.78
N SER A 26 -10.39 -0.94 22.59
CA SER A 26 -11.34 -0.41 23.57
C SER A 26 -12.61 -1.27 23.63
N GLN A 27 -13.35 -1.19 24.74
CA GLN A 27 -14.63 -1.88 24.86
C GLN A 27 -15.63 -1.45 23.79
N ALA A 28 -15.64 -0.17 23.42
CA ALA A 28 -16.46 0.36 22.33
C ALA A 28 -16.09 -0.27 20.98
N GLN A 29 -14.80 -0.38 20.66
CA GLN A 29 -14.34 -1.05 19.44
C GLN A 29 -14.76 -2.53 19.43
N ASN A 30 -14.61 -3.24 20.55
CA ASN A 30 -15.04 -4.63 20.66
C ASN A 30 -16.54 -4.80 20.43
N LEU A 31 -17.37 -3.90 20.97
CA LEU A 31 -18.81 -3.90 20.72
C LEU A 31 -19.12 -3.65 19.23
N ILE A 32 -18.51 -2.62 18.63
CA ILE A 32 -18.71 -2.26 17.22
C ILE A 32 -18.33 -3.43 16.31
N PHE A 33 -17.13 -3.98 16.46
CA PHE A 33 -16.68 -5.12 15.65
C PHE A 33 -17.54 -6.36 15.91
N GLY A 34 -17.98 -6.59 17.15
CA GLY A 34 -18.92 -7.66 17.47
C GLY A 34 -20.24 -7.52 16.71
N CYS A 35 -20.83 -6.32 16.71
CA CYS A 35 -22.07 -6.01 16.01
C CYS A 35 -21.93 -6.14 14.49
N LEU A 36 -20.85 -5.58 13.92
CA LEU A 36 -20.57 -5.67 12.48
C LEU A 36 -20.46 -7.13 12.03
N ASN A 37 -19.71 -7.95 12.77
CA ASN A 37 -19.49 -9.34 12.40
C ASN A 37 -20.72 -10.23 12.60
N LYS A 38 -21.48 -10.03 13.68
CA LYS A 38 -22.58 -10.93 14.05
C LYS A 38 -23.88 -10.62 13.30
N PHE A 39 -24.12 -9.35 13.00
CA PHE A 39 -25.40 -8.91 12.43
C PHE A 39 -25.23 -8.32 11.03
N VAL A 40 -24.34 -7.34 10.87
CA VAL A 40 -24.21 -6.61 9.58
C VAL A 40 -23.66 -7.51 8.47
N GLU A 41 -22.62 -8.29 8.76
CA GLU A 41 -21.98 -9.16 7.77
C GLU A 41 -22.95 -10.21 7.18
N PRO A 42 -23.74 -10.98 7.97
CA PRO A 42 -24.77 -11.87 7.42
C PRO A 42 -25.84 -11.13 6.62
N ILE A 43 -26.34 -9.98 7.10
CA ILE A 43 -27.39 -9.22 6.41
C ILE A 43 -26.89 -8.78 5.02
N LEU A 44 -25.67 -8.25 4.93
CA LEU A 44 -25.07 -7.81 3.66
C LEU A 44 -24.71 -8.97 2.71
N ASN A 45 -24.85 -10.23 3.14
CA ASN A 45 -24.70 -11.41 2.28
C ASN A 45 -26.05 -12.00 1.83
N CYS A 46 -27.17 -11.47 2.34
CA CYS A 46 -28.52 -11.89 1.93
C CYS A 46 -29.13 -10.92 0.91
N TRP A 47 -29.97 -11.45 0.03
CA TRP A 47 -30.76 -10.64 -0.88
C TRP A 47 -31.88 -9.91 -0.12
N PRO A 48 -32.16 -8.61 -0.40
CA PRO A 48 -31.57 -7.76 -1.43
C PRO A 48 -30.37 -6.92 -0.98
N ALA A 49 -29.96 -7.02 0.29
CA ALA A 49 -28.92 -6.18 0.88
C ALA A 49 -27.52 -6.42 0.28
N ASN A 50 -27.27 -7.61 -0.29
CA ASN A 50 -26.05 -7.92 -1.04
C ASN A 50 -25.78 -6.95 -2.22
N LYS A 51 -26.80 -6.32 -2.80
CA LYS A 51 -26.63 -5.28 -3.83
C LYS A 51 -25.80 -4.08 -3.34
N LEU A 52 -25.89 -3.76 -2.04
CA LEU A 52 -25.07 -2.70 -1.45
C LEU A 52 -23.59 -3.10 -1.42
N ARG A 53 -23.31 -4.36 -1.07
CA ARG A 53 -21.95 -4.92 -1.10
C ARG A 53 -21.39 -4.92 -2.52
N GLU A 54 -22.16 -5.36 -3.51
CA GLU A 54 -21.76 -5.35 -4.92
C GLU A 54 -21.41 -3.94 -5.40
N ARG A 55 -22.24 -2.94 -5.07
CA ARG A 55 -21.97 -1.53 -5.39
C ARG A 55 -20.73 -1.00 -4.69
N ALA A 56 -20.52 -1.37 -3.42
CA ALA A 56 -19.34 -0.96 -2.66
C ALA A 56 -18.05 -1.56 -3.26
N LEU A 57 -18.07 -2.85 -3.62
CA LEU A 57 -16.94 -3.53 -4.26
C LEU A 57 -16.64 -2.95 -5.65
N SER A 58 -17.66 -2.65 -6.45
CA SER A 58 -17.48 -2.00 -7.76
C SER A 58 -16.84 -0.61 -7.61
N ASN A 59 -17.26 0.18 -6.62
CA ASN A 59 -16.64 1.47 -6.36
C ASN A 59 -15.20 1.33 -5.83
N LEU A 60 -14.93 0.33 -4.98
CA LEU A 60 -13.58 0.05 -4.49
C LEU A 60 -12.63 -0.28 -5.65
N MET A 61 -13.06 -1.13 -6.60
CA MET A 61 -12.25 -1.43 -7.79
C MET A 61 -11.97 -0.18 -8.63
N LYS A 62 -12.92 0.75 -8.75
CA LYS A 62 -12.66 2.04 -9.43
C LYS A 62 -11.58 2.86 -8.74
N HIS A 63 -11.56 2.88 -7.40
CA HIS A 63 -10.52 3.56 -6.65
C HIS A 63 -9.16 2.89 -6.80
N ILE A 64 -9.11 1.55 -6.81
CA ILE A 64 -7.90 0.76 -7.05
C ILE A 64 -7.34 1.10 -8.43
N HIS A 65 -8.14 0.97 -9.50
CA HIS A 65 -7.71 1.28 -10.86
C HIS A 65 -7.26 2.73 -11.00
N TYR A 66 -7.93 3.68 -10.35
CA TYR A 66 -7.51 5.09 -10.36
C TYR A 66 -6.16 5.29 -9.68
N GLU A 67 -5.91 4.69 -8.50
CA GLU A 67 -4.60 4.72 -7.84
C GLU A 67 -3.53 4.10 -8.75
N ASP A 68 -3.82 2.94 -9.35
CA ASP A 68 -2.89 2.22 -10.18
C ASP A 68 -2.51 3.00 -11.45
N GLU A 69 -3.49 3.58 -12.14
CA GLU A 69 -3.23 4.40 -13.33
C GLU A 69 -2.43 5.67 -13.01
N THR A 70 -2.80 6.37 -11.92
CA THR A 70 -2.15 7.64 -11.53
C THR A 70 -0.72 7.43 -11.01
N THR A 71 -0.46 6.30 -10.35
CA THR A 71 0.87 5.94 -9.82
C THR A 71 1.69 5.08 -10.77
N LYS A 72 1.20 4.81 -11.99
CA LYS A 72 1.82 3.88 -12.95
C LYS A 72 2.10 2.51 -12.33
N TYR A 73 1.13 2.02 -11.56
CA TYR A 73 1.05 0.72 -10.92
C TYR A 73 2.09 0.49 -9.81
N VAL A 74 2.73 1.55 -9.31
CA VAL A 74 3.65 1.53 -8.16
C VAL A 74 2.85 1.52 -6.85
N GLY A 75 1.78 2.31 -6.74
CA GLY A 75 1.03 2.48 -5.49
C GLY A 75 1.79 3.29 -4.44
N ILE A 76 1.16 3.49 -3.27
CA ILE A 76 1.75 4.28 -2.19
C ILE A 76 2.83 3.53 -1.39
N CYS A 77 2.66 2.23 -1.20
CA CYS A 77 3.52 1.40 -0.34
C CYS A 77 3.42 -0.08 -0.75
N PRO A 78 4.34 -0.96 -0.34
CA PRO A 78 4.36 -2.36 -0.78
C PRO A 78 3.10 -3.13 -0.36
N ILE A 79 2.45 -2.74 0.74
CA ILE A 79 1.23 -3.38 1.23
C ILE A 79 0.07 -3.10 0.28
N THR A 80 -0.20 -1.81 0.01
CA THR A 80 -1.26 -1.41 -0.92
C THR A 80 -0.96 -1.94 -2.32
N LYS A 81 0.30 -1.87 -2.77
CA LYS A 81 0.75 -2.46 -4.04
C LYS A 81 0.41 -3.94 -4.16
N ALA A 82 0.70 -4.74 -3.13
CA ALA A 82 0.41 -6.17 -3.15
C ALA A 82 -1.10 -6.45 -3.15
N LEU A 83 -1.87 -5.72 -2.33
CA LEU A 83 -3.32 -5.89 -2.24
C LEU A 83 -4.03 -5.48 -3.55
N ASN A 84 -3.70 -4.33 -4.13
CA ASN A 84 -4.25 -3.87 -5.41
C ASN A 84 -3.92 -4.86 -6.52
N MET A 85 -2.68 -5.34 -6.59
CA MET A 85 -2.27 -6.37 -7.56
C MET A 85 -3.09 -7.66 -7.42
N ILE A 86 -3.37 -8.11 -6.19
CA ILE A 86 -4.24 -9.26 -5.93
C ILE A 86 -5.68 -8.97 -6.37
N CYS A 87 -6.21 -7.78 -6.08
CA CYS A 87 -7.55 -7.37 -6.53
C CYS A 87 -7.67 -7.39 -8.05
N CYS A 88 -6.70 -6.83 -8.78
CA CYS A 88 -6.63 -6.86 -10.24
C CYS A 88 -6.51 -8.28 -10.81
N TRP A 89 -5.77 -9.16 -10.12
CA TRP A 89 -5.69 -10.58 -10.49
C TRP A 89 -7.02 -11.33 -10.28
N VAL A 90 -7.70 -11.09 -9.15
CA VAL A 90 -9.02 -11.68 -8.85
C VAL A 90 -10.08 -11.17 -9.83
N GLU A 91 -10.02 -9.90 -10.23
CA GLU A 91 -10.93 -9.33 -11.23
C GLU A 91 -10.73 -10.00 -12.60
N ASN A 92 -9.48 -10.03 -13.10
CA ASN A 92 -9.14 -10.76 -14.31
C ASN A 92 -7.61 -11.03 -14.38
N PRO A 93 -7.16 -12.29 -14.32
CA PRO A 93 -5.74 -12.63 -14.31
C PRO A 93 -5.03 -12.36 -15.65
N ASN A 94 -5.77 -12.14 -16.74
CA ASN A 94 -5.23 -11.80 -18.06
C ASN A 94 -5.32 -10.31 -18.40
N SER A 95 -5.77 -9.48 -17.45
CA SER A 95 -5.92 -8.02 -17.64
C SER A 95 -4.58 -7.32 -17.84
N ASP A 96 -4.60 -6.20 -18.58
CA ASP A 96 -3.41 -5.38 -18.75
C ASP A 96 -3.04 -4.63 -17.45
N ALA A 97 -4.02 -4.35 -16.58
CA ALA A 97 -3.79 -3.83 -15.24
C ALA A 97 -2.91 -4.78 -14.41
N PHE A 98 -3.27 -6.06 -14.36
CA PHE A 98 -2.46 -7.06 -13.65
C PHE A 98 -1.05 -7.20 -14.26
N LYS A 99 -0.93 -7.24 -15.59
CA LYS A 99 0.37 -7.33 -16.26
C LYS A 99 1.28 -6.13 -15.94
N GLN A 100 0.73 -4.92 -15.83
CA GLN A 100 1.50 -3.72 -15.49
C GLN A 100 2.01 -3.72 -14.04
N HIS A 101 1.31 -4.40 -13.13
CA HIS A 101 1.79 -4.56 -11.76
C HIS A 101 3.01 -5.47 -11.60
N LEU A 102 3.16 -6.49 -12.46
CA LEU A 102 4.23 -7.49 -12.34
C LEU A 102 5.64 -6.88 -12.36
N PRO A 103 6.03 -6.04 -13.35
CA PRO A 103 7.35 -5.43 -13.35
C PRO A 103 7.54 -4.45 -12.19
N ARG A 104 6.47 -3.79 -11.74
CA ARG A 104 6.49 -2.84 -10.61
C ARG A 104 6.67 -3.48 -9.24
N PHE A 105 6.56 -4.80 -9.15
CA PHE A 105 6.81 -5.49 -7.88
C PHE A 105 8.28 -5.38 -7.46
N TYR A 106 9.20 -5.35 -8.43
CA TYR A 106 10.64 -5.25 -8.17
C TYR A 106 11.06 -3.87 -7.64
N ASP A 107 10.27 -2.81 -7.90
CA ASP A 107 10.56 -1.45 -7.43
C ASP A 107 10.65 -1.39 -5.88
N TYR A 108 9.98 -2.32 -5.19
CA TYR A 108 10.03 -2.43 -3.73
C TYR A 108 11.10 -3.39 -3.21
N LEU A 109 11.79 -4.16 -4.05
CA LEU A 109 12.78 -5.14 -3.60
C LEU A 109 14.18 -4.53 -3.56
N TRP A 110 14.85 -4.68 -2.42
CA TRP A 110 16.22 -4.21 -2.19
C TRP A 110 17.10 -5.35 -1.71
N LEU A 111 18.30 -5.48 -2.29
CA LEU A 111 19.29 -6.46 -1.86
C LEU A 111 20.25 -5.80 -0.85
N ALA A 112 20.13 -6.16 0.41
CA ALA A 112 21.02 -5.73 1.50
C ALA A 112 22.09 -6.79 1.79
N GLU A 113 23.03 -6.46 2.67
CA GLU A 113 24.10 -7.35 3.12
C GLU A 113 23.60 -8.66 3.77
N ASP A 114 22.39 -8.63 4.34
CA ASP A 114 21.72 -9.76 4.97
C ASP A 114 20.61 -10.39 4.09
N GLY A 115 20.55 -9.99 2.81
CA GLY A 115 19.67 -10.59 1.81
C GLY A 115 18.60 -9.64 1.25
N MET A 116 17.66 -10.21 0.50
CA MET A 116 16.62 -9.44 -0.18
C MET A 116 15.49 -9.04 0.78
N LYS A 117 15.14 -7.76 0.78
CA LYS A 117 14.13 -7.13 1.64
C LYS A 117 13.13 -6.35 0.80
N ALA A 118 11.94 -6.13 1.37
CA ALA A 118 10.98 -5.18 0.83
C ALA A 118 11.17 -3.81 1.49
N GLN A 119 11.30 -2.77 0.68
CA GLN A 119 11.35 -1.38 1.12
C GLN A 119 9.94 -0.91 1.54
N VAL A 120 9.86 0.06 2.47
CA VAL A 120 8.58 0.63 2.94
C VAL A 120 7.93 1.53 1.87
N TYR A 121 8.74 2.09 0.97
CA TYR A 121 8.36 2.89 -0.20
C TYR A 121 9.17 2.40 -1.41
N ASP A 122 8.85 2.87 -2.62
CA ASP A 122 9.66 2.61 -3.83
C ASP A 122 11.06 3.24 -3.77
N GLY A 123 11.29 4.06 -2.75
CA GLY A 123 12.58 4.57 -2.31
C GLY A 123 12.38 5.82 -1.46
N CYS A 124 13.47 6.48 -1.10
CA CYS A 124 13.43 7.80 -0.45
C CYS A 124 14.32 8.82 -1.18
N HIS A 125 14.61 8.58 -2.46
CA HIS A 125 15.55 9.35 -3.28
C HIS A 125 15.35 10.87 -3.18
N SER A 126 14.13 11.37 -3.41
CA SER A 126 13.85 12.81 -3.36
C SER A 126 14.03 13.40 -1.97
N TRP A 127 13.71 12.64 -0.91
CA TRP A 127 13.88 13.05 0.48
C TRP A 127 15.37 13.12 0.83
N GLU A 128 16.12 12.05 0.55
CA GLU A 128 17.55 11.98 0.84
C GLU A 128 18.35 13.01 0.05
N ILE A 129 18.09 13.15 -1.26
CA ILE A 129 18.80 14.10 -2.12
C ILE A 129 18.55 15.54 -1.66
N ALA A 130 17.33 15.88 -1.23
CA ALA A 130 17.05 17.20 -0.69
C ALA A 130 17.90 17.50 0.56
N PHE A 131 18.07 16.54 1.47
CA PHE A 131 18.94 16.71 2.65
C PHE A 131 20.42 16.73 2.30
N ILE A 132 20.85 15.88 1.36
CA ILE A 132 22.24 15.85 0.89
C ILE A 132 22.62 17.21 0.29
N ILE A 133 21.78 17.76 -0.59
CA ILE A 133 22.02 19.09 -1.18
C ILE A 133 22.10 20.15 -0.07
N GLN A 134 21.17 20.16 0.88
CA GLN A 134 21.20 21.10 2.00
C GLN A 134 22.48 20.97 2.82
N ALA A 135 22.90 19.75 3.17
CA ALA A 135 24.13 19.49 3.91
C ALA A 135 25.36 20.00 3.17
N TYR A 136 25.49 19.73 1.87
CA TYR A 136 26.58 20.26 1.06
C TYR A 136 26.55 21.79 0.99
N CYS A 137 25.37 22.40 0.82
CA CYS A 137 25.22 23.85 0.78
C CYS A 137 25.57 24.54 2.12
N SER A 138 25.34 23.86 3.24
CA SER A 138 25.74 24.33 4.58
C SER A 138 27.24 24.17 4.86
N THR A 139 27.99 23.55 3.94
CA THR A 139 29.44 23.44 4.02
C THR A 139 30.12 24.33 2.98
N ASN A 140 31.40 24.65 3.19
CA ASN A 140 32.22 25.30 2.17
C ASN A 140 32.76 24.31 1.10
N LEU A 141 32.09 23.17 0.89
CA LEU A 141 32.55 22.09 0.01
C LEU A 141 31.87 22.10 -1.37
N ILE A 142 30.94 23.01 -1.65
CA ILE A 142 30.24 23.08 -2.95
C ILE A 142 31.23 23.21 -4.11
N GLY A 143 32.28 24.02 -3.97
CA GLY A 143 33.30 24.17 -5.02
C GLY A 143 34.05 22.87 -5.33
N LYS A 144 34.20 21.99 -4.34
CA LYS A 144 34.84 20.67 -4.50
C LYS A 144 33.92 19.64 -5.16
N PHE A 145 32.61 19.72 -4.91
CA PHE A 145 31.63 18.75 -5.38
C PHE A 145 30.64 19.31 -6.42
N GLY A 146 30.98 20.42 -7.08
CA GLY A 146 30.10 21.14 -8.01
C GLY A 146 29.38 20.26 -9.03
N PRO A 147 30.08 19.34 -9.75
CA PRO A 147 29.43 18.43 -10.70
C PRO A 147 28.40 17.49 -10.05
N THR A 148 28.67 17.00 -8.84
CA THR A 148 27.74 16.12 -8.09
C THR A 148 26.49 16.88 -7.67
N ILE A 149 26.65 18.10 -7.13
CA ILE A 149 25.52 18.96 -6.73
C ILE A 149 24.67 19.36 -7.93
N LYS A 150 25.30 19.63 -9.09
CA LYS A 150 24.56 19.90 -10.32
C LYS A 150 23.66 18.73 -10.74
N LYS A 151 24.18 17.49 -10.72
CA LYS A 151 23.38 16.28 -11.00
C LYS A 151 22.25 16.08 -9.99
N ALA A 152 22.52 16.31 -8.71
CA ALA A 152 21.52 16.22 -7.65
C ALA A 152 20.39 17.24 -7.86
N HIS A 153 20.73 18.48 -8.23
CA HIS A 153 19.76 19.51 -8.58
C HIS A 153 18.96 19.16 -9.85
N GLU A 154 19.61 18.62 -10.88
CA GLU A 154 18.92 18.14 -12.09
C GLU A 154 17.93 17.00 -11.78
N PHE A 155 18.30 16.06 -10.91
CA PHE A 155 17.39 15.02 -10.42
C PHE A 155 16.16 15.66 -9.77
N MET A 156 16.34 16.55 -8.79
CA MET A 156 15.22 17.20 -8.08
C MET A 156 14.28 17.94 -9.04
N LYS A 157 14.84 18.64 -10.05
CA LYS A 157 14.07 19.33 -11.07
C LYS A 157 13.24 18.36 -11.93
N ASN A 158 13.83 17.22 -12.31
CA ASN A 158 13.16 16.20 -13.12
C ASN A 158 12.11 15.39 -12.32
N SER A 159 12.28 15.31 -11.00
CA SER A 159 11.35 14.64 -10.09
C SER A 159 10.16 15.50 -9.66
N GLN A 160 10.11 16.77 -10.07
CA GLN A 160 9.00 17.67 -9.74
C GLN A 160 7.71 17.23 -10.47
N VAL A 161 6.62 17.08 -9.73
CA VAL A 161 5.30 16.78 -10.27
C VAL A 161 4.68 18.08 -10.79
N PHE A 162 4.47 18.18 -12.10
CA PHE A 162 3.94 19.40 -12.75
C PHE A 162 2.42 19.39 -12.98
N CYS A 163 1.81 18.21 -13.00
CA CYS A 163 0.39 18.06 -13.28
C CYS A 163 -0.29 17.31 -12.13
N SER A 164 -1.48 17.78 -11.76
CA SER A 164 -2.41 16.93 -11.01
C SER A 164 -3.03 15.92 -11.98
N PRO A 165 -3.23 14.66 -11.55
CA PRO A 165 -3.93 13.66 -12.34
C PRO A 165 -5.40 14.02 -12.58
#